data_AF-A0A7L4JGY5-F1
#
_entry.id   AF-A0A7L4JGY5-F1
#
_cell.length_a   1.000
_cell.length_b   1.000
_cell.length_c   1.000
_cell.angle_alpha   90.00
_cell.angle_beta   90.00
_cell.angle_gamma   90.00
#
_symmetry.space_group_name_H-M   'P 1'
#
loop_
_entity.id
_entity.type
_entity.pdbx_description
1 polymer ?
#
loop_
_entity_poly.entity_id
_entity_poly.type
_entity_poly.pdbx_seq_one_letter_code
_entity_poly.pdbx_strand_id
1 'polypeptide(L)'
;LPGTVPEEPRCTVERADASLTYSLFLQRFAFSRPVILGGVTDNSAFRALCTREKLLAAFGPFPVRLSTANTYSYRKVDVPFQEYVEHLLKPQDPARLGSDTLYFFGDNNFTEWGPLFQHYVPPPFRIPGTSPAYSFGIAGSGSGVPFHWHGPGFSEVIFGRKRWFLYPPDKTPHFHPNETTLAWLQHTYPTLPPAQRPLECTLRPGEVSPGPAGTPGFPARAMGPHWCLLQVLYFPDRWWHATLNLDTSVFISTFLG
;
A
#
# COMPACT_ATOMS: atom_id res chain seq x y z
N LEU A 1 -5.70 -9.42 -24.15
CA LEU A 1 -6.32 -9.36 -22.80
C LEU A 1 -6.58 -7.89 -22.49
N PRO A 2 -7.76 -7.49 -22.00
CA PRO A 2 -7.97 -6.13 -21.53
C PRO A 2 -6.87 -5.76 -20.52
N GLY A 3 -6.06 -4.79 -20.96
CA GLY A 3 -5.01 -4.02 -20.27
C GLY A 3 -4.36 -4.60 -19.01
N THR A 4 -3.23 -5.28 -19.15
CA THR A 4 -2.21 -5.26 -18.09
C THR A 4 -1.80 -3.82 -17.83
N VAL A 5 -2.05 -3.31 -16.63
CA VAL A 5 -1.60 -1.98 -16.20
C VAL A 5 -0.06 -1.99 -16.15
N PRO A 6 0.64 -1.07 -16.83
CA PRO A 6 2.08 -1.14 -16.93
C PRO A 6 2.76 -0.83 -15.59
N GLU A 7 3.83 -1.56 -15.32
CA GLU A 7 4.78 -1.26 -14.26
C GLU A 7 5.72 -0.12 -14.68
N GLU A 8 6.42 0.48 -13.71
CA GLU A 8 7.54 1.36 -14.02
C GLU A 8 8.69 0.55 -14.62
N PRO A 9 9.45 1.10 -15.60
CA PRO A 9 10.64 0.41 -16.12
C PRO A 9 11.70 0.15 -15.04
N ARG A 10 11.79 1.05 -14.06
CA ARG A 10 12.70 0.95 -12.92
C ARG A 10 12.14 1.75 -11.75
N CYS A 11 12.18 1.16 -10.55
CA CYS A 11 11.90 1.86 -9.30
C CYS A 11 12.95 2.96 -9.07
N THR A 12 12.50 4.21 -8.88
CA THR A 12 13.34 5.39 -8.66
C THR A 12 13.38 5.84 -7.19
N VAL A 13 12.57 5.21 -6.33
CA VAL A 13 12.62 5.42 -4.88
C VAL A 13 13.85 4.73 -4.29
N GLU A 14 14.56 5.42 -3.39
CA GLU A 14 15.72 4.88 -2.68
C GLU A 14 15.33 3.61 -1.90
N ARG A 15 16.24 2.63 -1.85
CA ARG A 15 16.02 1.37 -1.11
C ARG A 15 16.98 1.29 0.07
N ALA A 16 16.48 0.81 1.20
CA ALA A 16 17.28 0.44 2.36
C ALA A 16 16.87 -0.96 2.85
N ASP A 17 17.82 -1.72 3.36
CA ASP A 17 17.60 -3.07 3.88
C ASP A 17 17.49 -3.07 5.42
N ALA A 18 17.46 -4.28 6.00
CA ALA A 18 17.37 -4.50 7.43
C ALA A 18 18.55 -3.92 8.24
N SER A 19 19.64 -3.47 7.61
CA SER A 19 20.76 -2.80 8.28
C SER A 19 20.47 -1.33 8.62
N LEU A 20 19.39 -0.74 8.09
CA LEU A 20 19.01 0.64 8.39
C LEU A 20 18.71 0.81 9.88
N THR A 21 19.55 1.59 10.58
CA THR A 21 19.34 1.88 11.99
C THR A 21 18.26 2.93 12.20
N TYR A 22 17.67 2.95 13.39
CA TYR A 22 16.67 3.94 13.78
C TYR A 22 17.18 5.38 13.65
N SER A 23 18.41 5.66 14.11
CA SER A 23 19.01 7.00 14.02
C SER A 23 19.22 7.44 12.57
N LEU A 24 19.67 6.52 11.71
CA LEU A 24 19.87 6.81 10.29
C LEU A 24 18.53 7.02 9.57
N PHE A 25 17.49 6.27 9.94
CA PHE A 25 16.14 6.48 9.42
C PHE A 25 15.63 7.89 9.76
N LEU A 26 15.75 8.32 11.02
CA LEU A 26 15.34 9.66 11.43
C LEU A 26 16.13 10.75 10.71
N GLN A 27 17.44 10.58 10.59
CA GLN A 27 18.32 11.57 9.98
C GLN A 27 18.10 11.71 8.46
N ARG A 28 17.88 10.59 7.76
CA ARG A 28 17.87 10.57 6.29
C ARG A 28 16.49 10.55 5.67
N PHE A 29 15.49 9.97 6.33
CA PHE A 29 14.21 9.67 5.68
C PHE A 29 13.01 10.31 6.37
N ALA A 30 12.89 10.18 7.69
CA ALA A 30 11.68 10.51 8.45
C ALA A 30 11.08 11.92 8.19
N PHE A 31 11.91 12.89 7.81
CA PHE A 31 11.47 14.26 7.57
C PHE A 31 11.90 14.81 6.21
N SER A 32 12.42 13.97 5.31
CA SER A 32 13.02 14.47 4.07
C SER A 32 12.55 13.77 2.80
N ARG A 33 12.58 12.42 2.74
CA ARG A 33 12.37 11.69 1.48
C ARG A 33 11.80 10.29 1.70
N PRO A 34 11.05 9.74 0.72
CA PRO A 34 10.54 8.39 0.78
C PRO A 34 11.65 7.35 0.62
N VAL A 35 11.39 6.14 1.12
CA VAL A 35 12.30 4.99 1.03
C VAL A 35 11.52 3.69 0.95
N ILE A 36 12.01 2.73 0.17
CA ILE A 36 11.56 1.34 0.21
C ILE A 36 12.43 0.57 1.18
N LEU A 37 11.81 0.02 2.23
CA LEU A 37 12.45 -0.79 3.24
C LEU A 37 12.22 -2.27 2.92
N GLY A 38 13.31 -3.04 2.84
CA GLY A 38 13.28 -4.49 2.64
C GLY A 38 13.69 -5.24 3.90
N GLY A 39 12.96 -6.30 4.24
CA GLY A 39 13.34 -7.21 5.32
C GLY A 39 13.20 -6.64 6.74
N VAL A 40 12.36 -5.61 6.91
CA VAL A 40 12.16 -4.94 8.20
C VAL A 40 10.93 -5.44 8.98
N THR A 41 10.07 -6.23 8.33
CA THR A 41 8.88 -6.87 8.92
C THR A 41 8.82 -8.34 8.50
N ASP A 42 8.31 -9.20 9.40
CA ASP A 42 7.85 -10.55 9.06
C ASP A 42 6.34 -10.61 9.28
N ASN A 43 5.60 -10.50 8.18
CA ASN A 43 4.15 -10.55 8.17
C ASN A 43 3.63 -11.87 7.57
N SER A 44 4.40 -12.96 7.66
CA SER A 44 4.02 -14.27 7.10
C SER A 44 2.72 -14.82 7.69
N ALA A 45 2.54 -14.71 9.03
CA ALA A 45 1.32 -15.13 9.71
C ALA A 45 0.11 -14.26 9.32
N PHE A 46 0.29 -12.93 9.31
CA PHE A 46 -0.72 -11.97 8.88
C PHE A 46 -1.16 -12.26 7.43
N ARG A 47 -0.19 -12.42 6.53
CA ARG A 47 -0.42 -12.75 5.12
C ARG A 47 -1.21 -14.05 4.96
N ALA A 48 -0.89 -15.08 5.76
CA ALA A 48 -1.61 -16.34 5.74
C ALA A 48 -3.06 -16.22 6.21
N LEU A 49 -3.44 -15.16 6.93
CA LEU A 49 -4.82 -14.85 7.33
C LEU A 49 -5.55 -13.97 6.30
N CYS A 50 -4.81 -13.22 5.49
CA CYS A 50 -5.34 -12.32 4.47
C CYS A 50 -5.70 -13.01 3.14
N THR A 51 -5.85 -14.34 3.09
CA THR A 51 -6.35 -15.01 1.87
C THR A 51 -7.83 -14.68 1.66
N ARG A 52 -8.30 -14.75 0.41
CA ARG A 52 -9.71 -14.49 0.08
C ARG A 52 -10.64 -15.36 0.92
N GLU A 53 -10.34 -16.65 1.02
CA GLU A 53 -11.16 -17.66 1.71
C GLU A 53 -11.25 -17.35 3.20
N LYS A 54 -10.11 -17.05 3.84
CA LYS A 54 -10.08 -16.76 5.29
C LYS A 54 -10.73 -15.43 5.62
N LEU A 55 -10.51 -14.40 4.80
CA LEU A 55 -11.16 -13.10 4.99
C LEU A 55 -12.67 -13.22 4.81
N LEU A 56 -13.17 -13.94 3.81
CA LEU A 56 -14.60 -14.17 3.63
C LEU A 56 -15.21 -14.99 4.77
N ALA A 57 -14.53 -16.05 5.20
CA ALA A 57 -15.01 -16.88 6.30
C ALA A 57 -15.08 -16.12 7.63
N ALA A 58 -14.09 -15.26 7.89
CA ALA A 58 -14.04 -14.49 9.13
C ALA A 58 -14.91 -13.22 9.10
N PHE A 59 -14.96 -12.52 7.96
CA PHE A 59 -15.52 -11.18 7.89
C PHE A 59 -16.69 -10.99 6.92
N GLY A 60 -17.08 -12.01 6.14
CA GLY A 60 -18.08 -11.92 5.08
C GLY A 60 -19.36 -11.15 5.45
N PRO A 61 -20.02 -11.47 6.58
CA PRO A 61 -21.24 -10.79 7.00
C PRO A 61 -21.03 -9.37 7.55
N PHE A 62 -19.80 -9.00 7.97
CA PHE A 62 -19.57 -7.73 8.63
C PHE A 62 -19.58 -6.57 7.62
N PRO A 63 -20.15 -5.41 8.01
CA PRO A 63 -20.12 -4.23 7.15
C PRO A 63 -18.70 -3.70 7.01
N VAL A 64 -18.34 -3.34 5.78
CA VAL A 64 -17.15 -2.56 5.44
C VAL A 64 -17.56 -1.25 4.79
N ARG A 65 -16.81 -0.19 5.11
CA ARG A 65 -17.01 1.13 4.52
C ARG A 65 -16.17 1.28 3.28
N LEU A 66 -16.82 1.38 2.13
CA LEU A 66 -16.18 1.67 0.85
C LEU A 66 -16.12 3.17 0.63
N SER A 67 -15.04 3.63 0.02
CA SER A 67 -14.84 5.04 -0.35
C SER A 67 -14.66 5.17 -1.87
N THR A 68 -15.03 6.33 -2.41
CA THR A 68 -14.72 6.64 -3.82
C THR A 68 -13.22 6.81 -4.03
N ALA A 69 -12.70 6.33 -5.15
CA ALA A 69 -11.28 6.34 -5.49
C ALA A 69 -10.81 7.69 -6.07
N ASN A 70 -11.46 8.80 -5.74
CA ASN A 70 -11.01 10.15 -6.08
C ASN A 70 -10.28 10.79 -4.89
N THR A 71 -9.62 11.93 -5.13
CA THR A 71 -8.70 12.58 -4.18
C THR A 71 -9.28 12.78 -2.77
N TYR A 72 -10.58 13.05 -2.66
CA TYR A 72 -11.23 13.41 -1.40
C TYR A 72 -12.21 12.35 -0.87
N SER A 73 -12.38 11.22 -1.56
CA SER A 73 -13.24 10.12 -1.11
C SER A 73 -14.66 10.55 -0.69
N TYR A 74 -15.29 11.47 -1.45
CA TYR A 74 -16.51 12.19 -1.04
C TYR A 74 -17.70 11.30 -0.67
N ARG A 75 -17.85 10.16 -1.34
CA ARG A 75 -18.97 9.24 -1.09
C ARG A 75 -18.45 8.00 -0.35
N LYS A 76 -19.12 7.68 0.75
CA LYS A 76 -18.90 6.46 1.52
C LYS A 76 -20.16 5.58 1.47
N VAL A 77 -19.98 4.28 1.33
CA VAL A 77 -21.06 3.29 1.27
C VAL A 77 -20.70 2.11 2.12
N ASP A 78 -21.58 1.73 3.04
CA ASP A 78 -21.40 0.54 3.86
C ASP A 78 -22.09 -0.65 3.19
N VAL A 79 -21.35 -1.74 2.98
CA VAL A 79 -21.85 -3.01 2.42
C VAL A 79 -21.27 -4.19 3.19
N PRO A 80 -21.91 -5.38 3.22
CA PRO A 80 -21.27 -6.59 3.71
C PRO A 80 -19.96 -6.85 2.98
N PHE A 81 -18.92 -7.29 3.70
CA PHE A 81 -17.62 -7.60 3.10
C PHE A 81 -17.74 -8.64 1.97
N GLN A 82 -18.61 -9.64 2.14
CA GLN A 82 -18.89 -10.64 1.11
C GLN A 82 -19.42 -10.00 -0.18
N GLU A 83 -20.39 -9.08 -0.07
CA GLU A 83 -20.95 -8.38 -1.23
C GLU A 83 -19.86 -7.60 -1.97
N TYR A 84 -18.99 -6.91 -1.23
CA TYR A 84 -17.86 -6.21 -1.82
C TYR A 84 -16.95 -7.15 -2.61
N VAL A 85 -16.48 -8.24 -1.99
CA VAL A 85 -15.51 -9.17 -2.57
C VAL A 85 -16.09 -9.98 -3.74
N GLU A 86 -17.38 -10.31 -3.71
CA GLU A 86 -18.02 -11.18 -4.71
C GLU A 86 -18.61 -10.41 -5.89
N HIS A 87 -19.01 -9.15 -5.70
CA HIS A 87 -19.79 -8.41 -6.71
C HIS A 87 -19.21 -7.06 -7.10
N LEU A 88 -18.49 -6.39 -6.20
CA LEU A 88 -17.99 -5.03 -6.43
C LEU A 88 -16.48 -4.96 -6.71
N LEU A 89 -15.71 -5.92 -6.19
CA LEU A 89 -14.27 -6.03 -6.37
C LEU A 89 -13.94 -6.52 -7.78
N LYS A 90 -13.85 -5.58 -8.72
CA LYS A 90 -13.55 -5.83 -10.13
C LYS A 90 -12.48 -4.87 -10.65
N PRO A 91 -11.83 -5.18 -11.79
CA PRO A 91 -10.91 -4.26 -12.44
C PRO A 91 -11.56 -2.90 -12.72
N GLN A 92 -10.78 -1.83 -12.62
CA GLN A 92 -11.18 -0.48 -12.98
C GLN A 92 -11.59 -0.43 -14.45
N ASP A 93 -12.76 0.11 -14.70
CA ASP A 93 -13.19 0.49 -16.04
C ASP A 93 -12.45 1.78 -16.46
N PRO A 94 -11.65 1.77 -17.54
CA PRO A 94 -10.93 2.95 -18.01
C PRO A 94 -11.83 4.14 -18.37
N ALA A 95 -13.11 3.90 -18.68
CA ALA A 95 -14.08 4.96 -19.00
C ALA A 95 -14.74 5.59 -17.75
N ARG A 96 -14.55 5.02 -16.55
CA ARG A 96 -15.16 5.51 -15.31
C ARG A 96 -14.25 6.48 -14.57
N LEU A 97 -14.87 7.48 -13.97
CA LEU A 97 -14.20 8.44 -13.08
C LEU A 97 -13.89 7.81 -11.72
N GLY A 98 -12.93 8.40 -11.00
CA GLY A 98 -12.59 7.94 -9.64
C GLY A 98 -13.75 8.10 -8.66
N SER A 99 -14.63 9.07 -8.90
CA SER A 99 -15.86 9.29 -8.14
C SER A 99 -16.89 8.16 -8.28
N ASP A 100 -16.78 7.33 -9.31
CA ASP A 100 -17.70 6.21 -9.59
C ASP A 100 -17.10 4.84 -9.25
N THR A 101 -15.84 4.83 -8.79
CA THR A 101 -15.12 3.63 -8.37
C THR A 101 -15.11 3.55 -6.85
N LEU A 102 -15.70 2.49 -6.31
CA LEU A 102 -15.63 2.17 -4.88
C LEU A 102 -14.47 1.23 -4.60
N TYR A 103 -13.72 1.50 -3.53
CA TYR A 103 -12.73 0.55 -3.01
C TYR A 103 -12.69 0.55 -1.48
N PHE A 104 -12.24 -0.56 -0.89
CA PHE A 104 -12.14 -0.72 0.55
C PHE A 104 -10.74 -0.30 1.03
N PHE A 105 -10.67 0.76 1.83
CA PHE A 105 -9.44 1.22 2.46
C PHE A 105 -9.70 2.11 3.65
N GLY A 106 -9.18 1.69 4.80
CA GLY A 106 -9.37 2.43 6.03
C GLY A 106 -10.82 2.38 6.48
N ASP A 107 -11.18 3.31 7.37
CA ASP A 107 -12.46 3.28 8.10
C ASP A 107 -12.77 1.88 8.68
N ASN A 108 -11.71 1.12 8.99
CA ASN A 108 -11.86 -0.24 9.47
C ASN A 108 -12.51 -0.19 10.86
N ASN A 109 -13.50 -1.04 11.10
CA ASN A 109 -14.05 -1.20 12.44
C ASN A 109 -13.06 -1.99 13.29
N PHE A 110 -12.29 -1.31 14.15
CA PHE A 110 -11.25 -1.93 14.96
C PHE A 110 -11.77 -2.91 16.02
N THR A 111 -13.06 -2.87 16.35
CA THR A 111 -13.68 -3.89 17.20
C THR A 111 -13.81 -5.21 16.44
N GLU A 112 -14.33 -5.15 15.20
CA GLU A 112 -14.55 -6.35 14.36
C GLU A 112 -13.25 -6.88 13.75
N TRP A 113 -12.41 -5.97 13.23
CA TRP A 113 -11.17 -6.31 12.53
C TRP A 113 -9.96 -6.43 13.46
N GLY A 114 -10.12 -6.08 14.73
CA GLY A 114 -9.08 -6.14 15.76
C GLY A 114 -8.34 -7.48 15.83
N PRO A 115 -9.03 -8.63 15.85
CA PRO A 115 -8.39 -9.95 15.85
C PRO A 115 -7.42 -10.15 14.67
N LEU A 116 -7.74 -9.65 13.48
CA LEU A 116 -6.82 -9.73 12.33
C LEU A 116 -5.61 -8.81 12.54
N PHE A 117 -5.83 -7.59 13.01
CA PHE A 117 -4.77 -6.59 13.18
C PHE A 117 -3.77 -6.93 14.30
N GLN A 118 -4.16 -7.77 15.27
CA GLN A 118 -3.24 -8.29 16.28
C GLN A 118 -2.12 -9.16 15.69
N HIS A 119 -2.29 -9.71 14.48
CA HIS A 119 -1.27 -10.49 13.80
C HIS A 119 -0.33 -9.66 12.93
N TYR A 120 -0.64 -8.38 12.70
CA TYR A 120 0.19 -7.49 11.89
C TYR A 120 1.39 -6.99 12.70
N VAL A 121 2.58 -7.16 12.14
CA VAL A 121 3.84 -6.62 12.66
C VAL A 121 4.16 -5.34 11.88
N PRO A 122 3.99 -4.15 12.48
CA PRO A 122 4.28 -2.89 11.80
C PRO A 122 5.79 -2.66 11.67
N PRO A 123 6.24 -1.78 10.75
CA PRO A 123 7.64 -1.40 10.62
C PRO A 123 8.23 -0.87 11.93
N PRO A 124 9.51 -1.17 12.25
CA PRO A 124 10.11 -0.88 13.56
C PRO A 124 10.46 0.61 13.76
N PHE A 125 10.32 1.44 12.72
CA PHE A 125 10.69 2.84 12.75
C PHE A 125 9.53 3.72 13.22
N ARG A 126 9.69 4.41 14.35
CA ARG A 126 8.71 5.38 14.86
C ARG A 126 9.16 6.83 14.66
N ILE A 127 8.21 7.73 14.48
CA ILE A 127 8.47 9.17 14.47
C ILE A 127 8.09 9.75 15.84
N PRO A 128 8.99 10.46 16.53
CA PRO A 128 8.67 11.08 17.82
C PRO A 128 7.42 11.96 17.74
N GLY A 129 6.53 11.83 18.74
CA GLY A 129 5.30 12.61 18.81
C GLY A 129 4.14 12.11 17.95
N THR A 130 4.28 10.97 17.27
CA THR A 130 3.22 10.37 16.45
C THR A 130 2.65 9.09 17.05
N SER A 131 1.40 8.78 16.74
CA SER A 131 0.73 7.51 17.06
C SER A 131 0.35 6.77 15.79
N PRO A 132 0.53 5.43 15.74
CA PRO A 132 0.17 4.64 14.58
C PRO A 132 -1.35 4.43 14.49
N ALA A 133 -1.90 4.56 13.28
CA ALA A 133 -3.26 4.17 12.93
C ALA A 133 -3.22 3.27 11.69
N TYR A 134 -3.87 2.11 11.78
CA TYR A 134 -3.90 1.16 10.66
C TYR A 134 -5.00 1.51 9.66
N SER A 135 -4.70 1.27 8.38
CA SER A 135 -5.65 1.34 7.28
C SER A 135 -5.45 0.11 6.41
N PHE A 136 -6.30 -0.89 6.60
CA PHE A 136 -6.34 -2.11 5.81
C PHE A 136 -7.27 -1.93 4.62
N GLY A 137 -6.91 -2.50 3.48
CA GLY A 137 -7.69 -2.37 2.27
C GLY A 137 -7.55 -3.52 1.28
N ILE A 138 -8.58 -3.64 0.45
CA ILE A 138 -8.64 -4.55 -0.70
C ILE A 138 -9.15 -3.73 -1.88
N ALA A 139 -8.50 -3.88 -3.04
CA ALA A 139 -8.84 -3.08 -4.21
C ALA A 139 -8.63 -3.89 -5.50
N GLY A 140 -9.43 -3.60 -6.52
CA GLY A 140 -9.32 -4.24 -7.83
C GLY A 140 -8.16 -3.68 -8.66
N SER A 141 -7.68 -4.44 -9.65
CA SER A 141 -6.66 -3.96 -10.60
C SER A 141 -7.11 -2.68 -11.32
N GLY A 142 -6.17 -1.78 -11.60
CA GLY A 142 -6.40 -0.48 -12.24
C GLY A 142 -7.03 0.57 -11.33
N SER A 143 -7.48 0.22 -10.13
CA SER A 143 -7.98 1.19 -9.14
C SER A 143 -6.84 1.80 -8.34
N GLY A 144 -7.09 2.93 -7.69
CA GLY A 144 -6.15 3.58 -6.79
C GLY A 144 -6.57 5.02 -6.52
N VAL A 145 -5.81 5.72 -5.67
CA VAL A 145 -6.15 7.11 -5.29
C VAL A 145 -5.23 8.08 -6.03
N PRO A 146 -5.77 9.14 -6.66
CA PRO A 146 -4.98 10.21 -7.28
C PRO A 146 -4.09 10.94 -6.28
N PHE A 147 -3.31 11.90 -6.77
CA PHE A 147 -2.37 12.63 -5.91
C PHE A 147 -3.09 13.35 -4.76
N HIS A 148 -2.65 13.07 -3.55
CA HIS A 148 -3.05 13.75 -2.32
C HIS A 148 -1.88 13.73 -1.34
N TRP A 149 -2.04 14.34 -0.17
CA TRP A 149 -1.05 14.29 0.89
C TRP A 149 -1.74 14.33 2.26
N HIS A 150 -1.01 13.86 3.27
CA HIS A 150 -1.38 13.90 4.69
C HIS A 150 -0.11 13.68 5.51
N GLY A 151 -0.27 13.32 6.80
CA GLY A 151 0.81 12.94 7.70
C GLY A 151 1.66 11.77 7.15
N PRO A 152 2.84 11.53 7.75
CA PRO A 152 3.74 10.47 7.32
C PRO A 152 3.11 9.09 7.49
N GLY A 153 3.61 8.10 6.74
CA GLY A 153 3.09 6.75 6.86
C GLY A 153 3.96 5.68 6.21
N PHE A 154 3.64 4.45 6.59
CA PHE A 154 4.16 3.24 5.97
C PHE A 154 3.08 2.57 5.14
N SER A 155 3.44 1.89 4.06
CA SER A 155 2.53 1.03 3.31
C SER A 155 3.19 -0.28 2.89
N GLU A 156 2.45 -1.37 3.06
CA GLU A 156 2.85 -2.74 2.70
C GLU A 156 1.79 -3.35 1.78
N VAL A 157 2.24 -4.15 0.80
CA VAL A 157 1.36 -4.93 -0.07
C VAL A 157 1.41 -6.39 0.37
N ILE A 158 0.30 -6.89 0.89
CA ILE A 158 0.15 -8.26 1.37
C ILE A 158 -0.04 -9.22 0.21
N PHE A 159 -0.93 -8.89 -0.74
CA PHE A 159 -1.17 -9.62 -1.99
C PHE A 159 -1.24 -8.64 -3.16
N GLY A 160 -0.87 -9.10 -4.36
CA GLY A 160 -0.92 -8.30 -5.58
C GLY A 160 0.29 -7.37 -5.73
N ARG A 161 0.13 -6.31 -6.49
CA ARG A 161 1.16 -5.31 -6.75
C ARG A 161 0.55 -3.92 -6.74
N LYS A 162 1.24 -2.96 -6.15
CA LYS A 162 0.78 -1.56 -6.06
C LYS A 162 1.88 -0.59 -6.47
N ARG A 163 1.65 0.15 -7.54
CA ARG A 163 2.53 1.22 -8.00
C ARG A 163 2.24 2.51 -7.25
N TRP A 164 3.30 3.15 -6.82
CA TRP A 164 3.29 4.43 -6.12
C TRP A 164 3.95 5.49 -6.98
N PHE A 165 3.40 6.71 -6.93
CA PHE A 165 3.94 7.90 -7.55
C PHE A 165 4.08 8.97 -6.47
N LEU A 166 5.23 9.61 -6.36
CA LEU A 166 5.61 10.45 -5.24
C LEU A 166 6.24 11.77 -5.71
N TYR A 167 5.78 12.89 -5.20
CA TYR A 167 6.42 14.20 -5.36
C TYR A 167 6.73 14.82 -3.99
N PRO A 168 7.85 15.56 -3.87
CA PRO A 168 8.13 16.32 -2.66
C PRO A 168 7.08 17.43 -2.45
N PRO A 169 6.90 17.92 -1.21
CA PRO A 169 5.84 18.86 -0.87
C PRO A 169 5.84 20.16 -1.69
N ASP A 170 7.02 20.61 -2.11
CA ASP A 170 7.26 21.83 -2.89
C ASP A 170 6.99 21.67 -4.40
N LYS A 171 6.71 20.45 -4.87
CA LYS A 171 6.43 20.15 -6.27
C LYS A 171 5.00 19.65 -6.43
N THR A 172 4.08 20.58 -6.65
CA THR A 172 2.67 20.25 -6.93
C THR A 172 2.54 19.44 -8.23
N PRO A 173 1.95 18.23 -8.20
CA PRO A 173 1.72 17.44 -9.40
C PRO A 173 0.66 18.08 -10.31
N HIS A 174 0.80 17.87 -11.62
CA HIS A 174 -0.25 18.19 -12.58
C HIS A 174 -1.22 17.00 -12.70
N PHE A 175 -2.43 17.14 -12.14
CA PHE A 175 -3.48 16.12 -12.16
C PHE A 175 -4.86 16.75 -11.94
N HIS A 176 -5.92 16.03 -12.30
CA HIS A 176 -7.30 16.42 -11.98
C HIS A 176 -7.84 15.58 -10.80
N PRO A 177 -8.44 16.18 -9.76
CA PRO A 177 -8.75 15.47 -8.52
C PRO A 177 -9.83 14.38 -8.63
N ASN A 178 -10.66 14.43 -9.68
CA ASN A 178 -11.69 13.43 -9.97
C ASN A 178 -11.28 12.41 -11.07
N GLU A 179 -10.15 12.64 -11.74
CA GLU A 179 -9.60 11.67 -12.69
C GLU A 179 -8.99 10.49 -11.91
N THR A 180 -9.07 9.27 -12.44
CA THR A 180 -8.42 8.11 -11.80
C THR A 180 -6.90 8.17 -11.98
N THR A 181 -6.13 7.56 -11.08
CA THR A 181 -4.68 7.39 -11.30
C THR A 181 -4.38 6.64 -12.60
N LEU A 182 -5.26 5.72 -13.01
CA LEU A 182 -5.13 4.99 -14.26
C LEU A 182 -5.24 5.91 -15.49
N ALA A 183 -6.27 6.76 -15.54
CA ALA A 183 -6.44 7.73 -16.61
C ALA A 183 -5.28 8.75 -16.62
N TRP A 184 -4.86 9.23 -15.45
CA TRP A 184 -3.68 10.09 -15.33
C TRP A 184 -2.41 9.41 -15.88
N LEU A 185 -2.19 8.13 -15.56
CA LEU A 185 -1.04 7.35 -16.06
C LEU A 185 -1.10 7.15 -17.59
N GLN A 186 -2.29 7.04 -18.16
CA GLN A 186 -2.47 6.81 -19.59
C GLN A 186 -2.39 8.09 -20.41
N HIS A 187 -2.90 9.21 -19.89
CA HIS A 187 -3.08 10.44 -20.67
C HIS A 187 -2.11 11.55 -20.27
N THR A 188 -1.81 11.69 -18.98
CA THR A 188 -0.95 12.79 -18.49
C THR A 188 0.51 12.35 -18.37
N TYR A 189 0.79 11.24 -17.68
CA TYR A 189 2.16 10.76 -17.41
C TYR A 189 3.04 10.66 -18.67
N PRO A 190 2.58 10.15 -19.84
CA PRO A 190 3.42 10.04 -21.03
C PRO A 190 3.85 11.39 -21.62
N THR A 191 3.11 12.47 -21.31
CA THR A 191 3.41 13.83 -21.78
C THR A 191 4.36 14.58 -20.86
N LEU A 192 4.65 14.05 -19.66
CA LEU A 192 5.54 14.71 -18.69
C LEU A 192 7.01 14.65 -19.14
N PRO A 193 7.71 15.80 -19.18
CA PRO A 193 9.16 15.84 -19.30
C PRO A 193 9.84 15.01 -18.20
N PRO A 194 11.02 14.40 -18.44
CA PRO A 194 11.70 13.59 -17.43
C PRO A 194 11.89 14.28 -16.07
N ALA A 195 12.23 15.57 -16.06
CA ALA A 195 12.39 16.36 -14.84
C ALA A 195 11.08 16.60 -14.07
N GLN A 196 9.93 16.47 -14.73
CA GLN A 196 8.61 16.61 -14.13
C GLN A 196 8.00 15.27 -13.71
N ARG A 197 8.64 14.13 -14.00
CA ARG A 197 8.13 12.82 -13.56
C ARG A 197 8.22 12.65 -12.04
N PRO A 198 7.32 11.84 -11.45
CA PRO A 198 7.37 11.52 -10.02
C PRO A 198 8.52 10.56 -9.72
N LEU A 199 8.89 10.46 -8.44
CA LEU A 199 9.51 9.23 -7.96
C LEU A 199 8.47 8.12 -8.02
N GLU A 200 8.87 6.92 -8.41
CA GLU A 200 7.92 5.82 -8.59
C GLU A 200 8.52 4.47 -8.25
N CYS A 201 7.66 3.57 -7.76
CA CYS A 201 8.02 2.20 -7.43
C CYS A 201 6.78 1.33 -7.31
N THR A 202 6.86 0.10 -7.82
CA THR A 202 5.87 -0.94 -7.58
C THR A 202 6.25 -1.76 -6.35
N LEU A 203 5.44 -1.63 -5.31
CA LEU A 203 5.48 -2.50 -4.14
C LEU A 203 4.85 -3.85 -4.45
N ARG A 204 5.43 -4.89 -3.86
CA ARG A 204 4.97 -6.28 -3.97
C ARG A 204 5.22 -7.00 -2.64
N PRO A 205 4.53 -8.13 -2.41
CA PRO A 205 5.00 -9.12 -1.46
C PRO A 205 6.42 -9.50 -1.87
N GLY A 206 7.40 -9.30 -0.98
CA GLY A 206 8.80 -9.55 -1.36
C GLY A 206 9.03 -11.02 -1.66
N GLU A 207 10.13 -11.28 -2.36
CA GLU A 207 10.53 -12.64 -2.70
C GLU A 207 10.74 -13.46 -1.43
N VAL A 208 10.21 -14.68 -1.44
CA VAL A 208 10.61 -15.71 -0.48
C VAL A 208 12.11 -15.90 -0.65
N SER A 209 12.89 -15.29 0.24
CA SER A 209 14.32 -15.56 0.30
C SER A 209 14.48 -17.00 0.77
N PRO A 210 15.29 -17.85 0.12
CA PRO A 210 15.77 -19.06 0.79
C PRO A 210 16.37 -18.58 2.12
N GLY A 211 15.91 -19.12 3.25
CA GLY A 211 16.44 -18.75 4.55
C GLY A 211 17.97 -18.84 4.53
N PRO A 212 18.71 -18.01 5.28
CA PRO A 212 20.16 -18.07 5.30
C PRO A 212 20.56 -19.49 5.69
N ALA A 213 21.16 -20.22 4.76
CA ALA A 213 21.81 -21.47 5.07
C ALA A 213 22.99 -21.14 6.00
N GLY A 214 22.82 -21.40 7.30
CA GLY A 214 23.94 -21.57 8.22
C GLY A 214 24.65 -20.32 8.74
N THR A 215 23.96 -19.26 9.15
CA THR A 215 24.58 -18.26 10.07
C THR A 215 24.64 -18.82 11.50
N PRO A 216 25.83 -18.95 12.12
CA PRO A 216 25.94 -19.38 13.52
C PRO A 216 25.39 -18.29 14.43
N GLY A 217 24.38 -18.61 15.27
CA GLY A 217 23.88 -17.71 16.32
C GLY A 217 22.36 -17.56 16.42
N PHE A 218 21.59 -18.04 15.44
CA PHE A 218 20.12 -18.07 15.56
C PHE A 218 19.65 -19.39 16.21
N PRO A 219 18.82 -19.35 17.26
CA PRO A 219 18.33 -20.56 17.91
C PRO A 219 17.50 -21.39 16.92
N ALA A 220 17.87 -22.67 16.79
CA ALA A 220 17.34 -23.64 15.80
C ALA A 220 15.85 -24.02 15.98
N ARG A 221 15.06 -23.24 16.71
CA ARG A 221 13.67 -23.58 17.09
C ARG A 221 12.58 -22.79 16.36
N ALA A 222 12.95 -21.95 15.38
CA ALA A 222 12.01 -21.16 14.57
C ALA A 222 12.24 -21.31 13.06
N MET A 223 12.62 -22.51 12.59
CA MET A 223 12.84 -22.76 11.16
C MET A 223 11.55 -23.24 10.48
N GLY A 224 10.68 -22.29 10.10
CA GLY A 224 9.68 -22.50 9.05
C GLY A 224 10.30 -22.22 7.67
N PRO A 225 9.88 -22.90 6.58
CA PRO A 225 10.62 -22.90 5.30
C PRO A 225 10.49 -21.63 4.45
N HIS A 226 9.66 -20.64 4.81
CA HIS A 226 9.42 -19.45 3.99
C HIS A 226 9.19 -18.21 4.85
N TRP A 227 10.11 -17.24 4.80
CA TRP A 227 9.91 -15.89 5.33
C TRP A 227 9.34 -15.02 4.21
N CYS A 228 8.14 -14.46 4.41
CA CYS A 228 7.60 -13.46 3.50
C CYS A 228 8.03 -12.07 3.98
N LEU A 229 9.19 -11.63 3.51
CA LEU A 229 9.69 -10.28 3.77
C LEU A 229 8.96 -9.32 2.84
N LEU A 230 7.98 -8.58 3.36
CA LEU A 230 7.25 -7.60 2.56
C LEU A 230 8.13 -6.38 2.26
N GLN A 231 7.90 -5.75 1.10
CA GLN A 231 8.44 -4.41 0.84
C GLN A 231 7.55 -3.38 1.52
N VAL A 232 8.18 -2.46 2.27
CA VAL A 232 7.49 -1.36 2.94
C VAL A 232 7.89 -0.05 2.24
N LEU A 233 6.93 0.73 1.76
CA LEU A 233 7.19 2.13 1.44
C LEU A 233 7.01 2.96 2.69
N TYR A 234 7.99 3.81 2.99
CA TYR A 234 7.80 4.96 3.88
C TYR A 234 7.66 6.24 3.04
N PHE A 235 6.69 7.09 3.37
CA PHE A 235 6.58 8.45 2.83
C PHE A 235 6.50 9.49 3.98
N PRO A 236 7.25 10.61 3.89
CA PRO A 236 7.22 11.67 4.91
C PRO A 236 5.94 12.51 4.88
N ASP A 237 5.81 13.37 5.89
CA ASP A 237 4.73 14.36 5.98
C ASP A 237 4.62 15.20 4.71
N ARG A 238 3.38 15.47 4.27
CA ARG A 238 3.02 16.32 3.11
C ARG A 238 3.59 15.90 1.76
N TRP A 239 4.19 14.71 1.65
CA TRP A 239 4.58 14.19 0.34
C TRP A 239 3.33 13.88 -0.49
N TRP A 240 3.26 14.46 -1.69
CA TRP A 240 2.23 14.13 -2.65
C TRP A 240 2.40 12.68 -3.07
N HIS A 241 1.33 11.90 -2.99
CA HIS A 241 1.35 10.52 -3.41
C HIS A 241 0.07 10.12 -4.15
N ALA A 242 0.23 9.35 -5.22
CA ALA A 242 -0.83 8.64 -5.90
C ALA A 242 -0.53 7.15 -5.91
N THR A 243 -1.57 6.33 -5.96
CA THR A 243 -1.43 4.88 -5.98
C THR A 243 -2.21 4.26 -7.13
N LEU A 244 -1.74 3.10 -7.59
CA LEU A 244 -2.38 2.29 -8.62
C LEU A 244 -2.14 0.80 -8.33
N ASN A 245 -3.22 0.06 -8.10
CA ASN A 245 -3.17 -1.38 -7.94
C ASN A 245 -3.00 -2.02 -9.33
N LEU A 246 -1.93 -2.78 -9.55
CA LEU A 246 -1.69 -3.45 -10.83
C LEU A 246 -2.42 -4.79 -10.90
N ASP A 247 -2.68 -5.40 -9.74
CA ASP A 247 -3.52 -6.57 -9.56
C ASP A 247 -4.64 -6.26 -8.56
N THR A 248 -5.58 -7.19 -8.40
CA THR A 248 -6.38 -7.23 -7.18
C THR A 248 -5.43 -7.37 -5.99
N SER A 249 -5.43 -6.37 -5.12
CA SER A 249 -4.42 -6.20 -4.10
C SER A 249 -5.02 -6.14 -2.71
N VAL A 250 -4.33 -6.76 -1.76
CA VAL A 250 -4.58 -6.62 -0.32
C VAL A 250 -3.39 -5.88 0.26
N PHE A 251 -3.63 -4.83 1.01
CA PHE A 251 -2.58 -3.95 1.52
C PHE A 251 -2.97 -3.38 2.87
N ILE A 252 -1.96 -2.92 3.59
CA ILE A 252 -2.14 -2.22 4.85
C ILE A 252 -1.19 -1.03 4.90
N SER A 253 -1.69 0.08 5.42
CA SER A 253 -0.91 1.27 5.71
C SER A 253 -0.93 1.55 7.21
N THR A 254 0.17 2.08 7.72
CA THR A 254 0.29 2.61 9.09
C THR A 254 0.52 4.10 8.98
N PHE A 255 -0.52 4.90 9.22
CA PHE A 255 -0.43 6.35 9.26
C PHE A 255 0.07 6.80 10.63
N LEU A 256 0.89 7.84 10.64
CA LEU A 256 1.51 8.39 11.84
C LEU A 256 0.95 9.79 12.07
N GLY A 257 -0.04 9.88 12.96
CA GLY A 257 -0.77 11.11 13.29
C GLY A 257 -0.47 11.65 14.67
#